data_AF-G2Z0X5-F1
#
_entry.id   AF-G2Z0X5-F1
#
_cell.length_a   1.000
_cell.length_b   1.000
_cell.length_c   1.000
_cell.angle_alpha   90.00
_cell.angle_beta   90.00
_cell.angle_gamma   90.00
#
_symmetry.space_group_name_H-M   'P 1'
#
loop_
_entity.id
_entity.type
_entity.pdbx_description
1 polymer ?
#
loop_
_entity_poly.entity_id
_entity_poly.type
_entity_poly.pdbx_seq_one_letter_code
_entity_poly.pdbx_strand_id
1 'polypeptide(L)'
;MKKRTIILFLIILSVYSCKPKENIVKNVTCGGNLKVEYEWLDLDKEDKNHIVANKYFKGGFTIYFVSEYDDLFKLYVNNEFIIKKEISRTEDDEIFNSGFSFGKAEDSIPIFKVESINKKSCFDVKLNRKYPILYVWLADNGKWTIRFSNFIHSDNLKACVNEEKTY
;
A
#
# COMPACT_ATOMS: atom_id res chain seq x y z
N MET A 1 -3.29 50.21 21.50
CA MET A 1 -2.24 49.26 21.02
C MET A 1 -2.51 47.78 21.29
N LYS A 2 -3.40 47.38 22.22
CA LYS A 2 -3.63 45.95 22.57
C LYS A 2 -4.38 45.10 21.51
N LYS A 3 -5.30 45.69 20.72
CA LYS A 3 -6.12 44.94 19.76
C LYS A 3 -5.35 44.43 18.53
N ARG A 4 -4.35 45.19 18.05
CA ARG A 4 -3.51 44.78 16.90
C ARG A 4 -2.59 43.61 17.25
N THR A 5 -2.07 43.56 18.48
CA THR A 5 -1.21 42.48 18.96
C THR A 5 -1.96 41.14 19.09
N ILE A 6 -3.23 41.18 19.48
CA ILE A 6 -4.09 39.99 19.60
C ILE A 6 -4.39 39.39 18.22
N ILE A 7 -4.65 40.22 17.21
CA ILE A 7 -4.92 39.76 15.84
C ILE A 7 -3.68 39.09 15.24
N LEU A 8 -2.48 39.65 15.47
CA LEU A 8 -1.24 39.04 15.01
C LEU A 8 -1.00 37.65 15.64
N PHE A 9 -1.36 37.48 16.91
CA PHE A 9 -1.20 36.20 17.61
C PHE A 9 -2.15 35.11 17.07
N LEU A 10 -3.40 35.48 16.74
CA LEU A 10 -4.39 34.58 16.13
C LEU A 10 -3.96 34.10 14.73
N ILE A 11 -3.34 34.96 13.94
CA ILE A 11 -2.82 34.61 12.62
C ILE A 11 -1.65 33.61 12.73
N ILE A 12 -0.73 33.81 13.69
CA ILE A 12 0.41 32.91 13.91
C ILE A 12 -0.03 31.51 14.39
N LEU A 13 -1.11 31.41 15.15
CA LEU A 13 -1.69 30.12 15.57
C LEU A 13 -2.40 29.38 14.42
N SER A 14 -2.94 30.10 13.44
CA SER A 14 -3.63 29.49 12.29
C SER A 14 -2.70 28.84 11.24
N VAL A 15 -1.39 29.17 11.26
CA VAL A 15 -0.40 28.58 10.34
C VAL A 15 0.21 27.27 10.86
N TYR A 16 -0.07 26.89 12.11
CA TYR A 16 0.17 25.53 12.61
C TYR A 16 -0.97 24.61 12.13
N SER A 17 -1.18 24.59 10.82
CA SER A 17 -2.00 23.58 10.17
C SER A 17 -1.38 22.22 10.48
N CYS A 18 -2.14 21.37 11.17
CA CYS A 18 -1.73 20.03 11.58
C CYS A 18 -1.41 19.23 10.31
N LYS A 19 -0.14 19.17 9.90
CA LYS A 19 0.27 18.30 8.79
C LYS A 19 0.16 16.86 9.30
N PRO A 20 -0.54 15.96 8.58
CA PRO A 20 -0.56 14.56 8.97
C PRO A 20 0.89 14.06 9.06
N LYS A 21 1.24 13.49 10.21
CA LYS A 21 2.58 12.96 10.45
C LYS A 21 2.81 11.82 9.46
N GLU A 22 3.72 12.03 8.50
CA GLU A 22 4.12 10.96 7.59
C GLU A 22 4.78 9.83 8.38
N ASN A 23 4.25 8.61 8.24
CA ASN A 23 4.82 7.43 8.85
C ASN A 23 5.91 6.88 7.93
N ILE A 24 7.13 7.34 8.17
CA ILE A 24 8.32 6.86 7.48
C ILE A 24 8.92 5.72 8.30
N VAL A 25 8.98 4.53 7.71
CA VAL A 25 9.65 3.36 8.32
C VAL A 25 10.95 3.07 7.58
N LYS A 26 11.87 2.37 8.25
CA LYS A 26 13.03 1.79 7.57
C LYS A 26 12.60 0.53 6.84
N ASN A 27 13.16 0.35 5.65
CA ASN A 27 13.17 -0.93 4.98
C ASN A 27 13.83 -2.00 5.88
N VAL A 28 13.43 -3.26 5.73
CA VAL A 28 13.98 -4.40 6.49
C VAL A 28 15.38 -4.76 6.01
N THR A 29 15.56 -4.89 4.69
CA THR A 29 16.82 -5.24 4.02
C THR A 29 17.17 -4.26 2.90
N CYS A 30 16.16 -3.64 2.26
CA CYS A 30 16.42 -2.59 1.29
C CYS A 30 17.08 -1.38 1.97
N GLY A 31 17.91 -0.64 1.22
CA GLY A 31 18.46 0.61 1.72
C GLY A 31 17.37 1.69 1.86
N GLY A 32 17.54 2.61 2.81
CA GLY A 32 16.71 3.80 2.90
C GLY A 32 15.36 3.64 3.62
N ASN A 33 14.45 4.55 3.30
CA ASN A 33 13.19 4.75 4.00
C ASN A 33 11.99 4.47 3.09
N LEU A 34 10.94 3.93 3.67
CA LEU A 34 9.67 3.60 3.03
C LEU A 34 8.55 4.44 3.66
N LYS A 35 7.75 5.12 2.84
CA LYS A 35 6.54 5.80 3.31
C LYS A 35 5.44 4.74 3.47
N VAL A 36 4.88 4.64 4.67
CA VAL A 36 3.85 3.67 5.00
C VAL A 36 2.59 4.36 5.47
N GLU A 37 1.47 3.96 4.89
CA GLU A 37 0.14 4.41 5.25
C GLU A 37 -0.68 3.24 5.76
N TYR A 38 -1.66 3.53 6.61
CA TYR A 38 -2.59 2.53 7.13
C TYR A 38 -4.01 3.06 6.95
N GLU A 39 -4.87 2.21 6.44
CA GLU A 39 -6.28 2.50 6.22
C GLU A 39 -7.11 1.36 6.80
N TRP A 40 -8.14 1.72 7.55
CA TRP A 40 -9.03 0.76 8.17
C TRP A 40 -10.47 1.22 8.01
N LEU A 41 -11.28 0.36 7.42
CA LEU A 41 -12.72 0.50 7.40
C LEU A 41 -13.34 -0.40 8.46
N ASP A 42 -14.15 0.20 9.32
CA ASP A 42 -14.92 -0.49 10.35
C ASP A 42 -16.24 -0.98 9.75
N LEU A 43 -16.49 -2.29 9.82
CA LEU A 43 -17.65 -2.95 9.22
C LEU A 43 -18.98 -2.45 9.81
N ASP A 44 -18.97 -2.03 11.07
CA ASP A 44 -20.16 -1.58 11.79
C ASP A 44 -20.52 -0.12 11.47
N LYS A 45 -19.66 0.58 10.72
CA LYS A 45 -19.89 1.96 10.26
C LYS A 45 -20.07 1.92 8.75
N GLU A 46 -21.35 1.90 8.38
CA GLU A 46 -21.87 1.78 7.01
C GLU A 46 -20.97 2.36 5.92
N ASP A 47 -20.27 1.47 5.20
CA ASP A 47 -19.93 1.74 3.81
C ASP A 47 -20.23 0.51 2.97
N LYS A 48 -21.44 0.50 2.38
CA LYS A 48 -21.96 -0.59 1.54
C LYS A 48 -21.24 -0.67 0.19
N ASN A 49 -20.37 0.30 -0.13
CA ASN A 49 -19.70 0.39 -1.43
C ASN A 49 -18.33 -0.29 -1.44
N HIS A 50 -17.80 -0.69 -0.28
CA HIS A 50 -16.46 -1.25 -0.16
C HIS A 50 -16.48 -2.71 0.26
N ILE A 51 -15.65 -3.53 -0.38
CA ILE A 51 -15.49 -4.95 -0.03
C ILE A 51 -14.41 -5.06 1.05
N VAL A 52 -14.80 -5.40 2.28
CA VAL A 52 -13.86 -5.63 3.39
C VAL A 52 -13.23 -7.02 3.27
N ALA A 53 -11.93 -7.06 2.98
CA ALA A 53 -11.18 -8.29 2.76
C ALA A 53 -10.94 -9.08 4.06
N ASN A 54 -10.89 -8.43 5.22
CA ASN A 54 -10.60 -9.13 6.48
C ASN A 54 -11.66 -10.19 6.85
N LYS A 55 -12.94 -9.96 6.50
CA LYS A 55 -14.01 -10.97 6.69
C LYS A 55 -13.78 -12.25 5.88
N TYR A 56 -13.01 -12.16 4.79
CA TYR A 56 -12.72 -13.23 3.86
C TYR A 56 -11.23 -13.62 3.85
N PHE A 57 -10.43 -13.07 4.77
CA PHE A 57 -9.00 -13.31 4.83
C PHE A 57 -8.72 -14.76 5.27
N LYS A 58 -8.42 -15.61 4.29
CA LYS A 58 -8.03 -17.01 4.49
C LYS A 58 -6.51 -17.20 4.51
N GLY A 59 -5.75 -16.18 4.93
CA GLY A 59 -4.28 -16.19 4.88
C GLY A 59 -3.68 -15.67 3.57
N GLY A 60 -4.49 -15.08 2.68
CA GLY A 60 -4.01 -14.52 1.42
C GLY A 60 -3.77 -13.02 1.48
N PHE A 61 -2.62 -12.56 0.98
CA PHE A 61 -2.35 -11.14 0.79
C PHE A 61 -2.59 -10.76 -0.67
N THR A 62 -3.20 -9.59 -0.87
CA THR A 62 -3.41 -9.03 -2.20
C THR A 62 -2.63 -7.74 -2.33
N ILE A 63 -1.79 -7.65 -3.36
CA ILE A 63 -0.91 -6.53 -3.61
C ILE A 63 -1.40 -5.85 -4.88
N TYR A 64 -1.70 -4.57 -4.78
CA TYR A 64 -2.13 -3.74 -5.90
C TYR A 64 -1.02 -2.77 -6.24
N PHE A 65 -0.65 -2.74 -7.52
CA PHE A 65 0.28 -1.76 -8.06
C PHE A 65 -0.56 -0.63 -8.65
N VAL A 66 -0.53 0.55 -8.01
CA VAL A 66 -1.54 1.60 -8.22
C VAL A 66 -1.05 2.78 -9.04
N SER A 67 0.26 3.06 -9.11
CA SER A 67 0.77 4.13 -9.97
C SER A 67 0.77 3.74 -11.45
N GLU A 68 1.07 4.70 -12.33
CA GLU A 68 1.56 4.36 -13.67
C GLU A 68 2.89 3.62 -13.53
N TYR A 69 3.07 2.61 -14.36
CA TYR A 69 4.29 1.81 -14.37
C TYR A 69 4.74 1.59 -15.80
N ASP A 70 6.03 1.76 -16.02
CA ASP A 70 6.72 1.20 -17.17
C ASP A 70 8.02 0.59 -16.64
N ASP A 71 7.86 -0.52 -15.91
CA ASP A 71 8.94 -1.13 -15.17
C ASP A 71 8.85 -2.65 -15.12
N LEU A 72 10.01 -3.25 -14.91
CA LEU A 72 10.18 -4.66 -14.69
C LEU A 72 10.41 -4.89 -13.20
N PHE A 73 9.43 -5.52 -12.55
CA PHE A 73 9.52 -5.83 -11.13
C PHE A 73 9.96 -7.26 -10.86
N LYS A 74 10.72 -7.42 -9.78
CA LYS A 74 10.95 -8.73 -9.14
C LYS A 74 10.32 -8.72 -7.75
N LEU A 75 9.49 -9.72 -7.49
CA LEU A 75 8.79 -9.87 -6.23
C LEU A 75 9.41 -11.02 -5.46
N TYR A 76 9.55 -10.82 -4.15
CA TYR A 76 10.10 -11.79 -3.23
C TYR A 76 9.25 -11.89 -1.98
N VAL A 77 9.20 -13.08 -1.39
CA VAL A 77 8.61 -13.32 -0.08
C VAL A 77 9.62 -14.06 0.78
N ASN A 78 9.92 -13.52 1.97
CA ASN A 78 10.97 -14.04 2.85
C ASN A 78 12.33 -14.20 2.14
N ASN A 79 12.67 -13.25 1.27
CA ASN A 79 13.83 -13.26 0.37
C ASN A 79 13.84 -14.36 -0.69
N GLU A 80 12.81 -15.18 -0.80
CA GLU A 80 12.65 -16.15 -1.89
C GLU A 80 12.01 -15.47 -3.10
N PHE A 81 12.57 -15.70 -4.28
CA PHE A 81 12.05 -15.13 -5.52
C PHE A 81 10.71 -15.78 -5.89
N ILE A 82 9.70 -14.96 -6.16
CA ILE A 82 8.36 -15.42 -6.55
C ILE A 82 8.15 -15.27 -8.04
N ILE A 83 8.29 -14.04 -8.54
CA ILE A 83 7.98 -13.72 -9.93
C ILE A 83 8.77 -12.51 -10.41
N LYS A 84 9.03 -12.50 -11.72
CA LYS A 84 9.51 -11.34 -12.47
C LYS A 84 8.42 -10.95 -13.45
N LYS A 85 7.91 -9.72 -13.37
CA LYS A 85 6.78 -9.25 -14.15
C LYS A 85 7.04 -7.84 -14.67
N GLU A 86 6.89 -7.68 -15.97
CA GLU A 86 6.80 -6.38 -16.61
C GLU A 86 5.39 -5.84 -16.37
N ILE A 87 5.31 -4.64 -15.80
CA ILE A 87 4.06 -3.93 -15.56
C ILE A 87 4.15 -2.64 -16.37
N SER A 88 3.39 -2.60 -17.45
CA SER A 88 3.15 -1.41 -18.26
C SER A 88 1.70 -0.99 -18.04
N ARG A 89 1.49 0.18 -17.43
CA ARG A 89 0.18 0.69 -17.01
C ARG A 89 0.16 2.22 -17.10
N THR A 90 -0.90 2.75 -17.70
CA THR A 90 -1.27 4.18 -17.73
C THR A 90 -2.39 4.46 -16.72
N GLU A 91 -2.68 5.74 -16.43
CA GLU A 91 -3.75 6.12 -15.48
C GLU A 91 -5.12 5.51 -15.81
N ASP A 92 -5.41 5.29 -17.09
CA ASP A 92 -6.70 4.78 -17.59
C ASP A 92 -6.83 3.25 -17.55
N ASP A 93 -5.74 2.53 -17.32
CA ASP A 93 -5.73 1.07 -17.31
C ASP A 93 -6.29 0.49 -15.99
N GLU A 94 -6.94 -0.67 -16.08
CA GLU A 94 -7.38 -1.45 -14.91
C GLU A 94 -6.21 -1.68 -13.93
N ILE A 95 -6.52 -1.70 -12.63
CA ILE A 95 -5.49 -1.85 -11.58
C ILE A 95 -4.87 -3.24 -11.68
N PHE A 96 -3.56 -3.30 -11.95
CA PHE A 96 -2.84 -4.57 -11.88
C PHE A 96 -2.72 -5.04 -10.42
N ASN A 97 -3.11 -6.29 -10.20
CA ASN A 97 -2.99 -6.95 -8.91
C ASN A 97 -2.12 -8.20 -9.02
N SER A 98 -1.35 -8.43 -7.97
CA SER A 98 -0.69 -9.71 -7.72
C SER A 98 -1.18 -10.20 -6.37
N GLY A 99 -1.86 -11.35 -6.37
CA GLY A 99 -2.22 -12.06 -5.15
C GLY A 99 -1.19 -13.14 -4.86
N PHE A 100 -0.83 -13.31 -3.59
CA PHE A 100 -0.21 -14.55 -3.13
C PHE A 100 -0.85 -15.02 -1.82
N SER A 101 -1.15 -16.31 -1.77
CA SER A 101 -1.63 -16.96 -0.56
C SER A 101 -0.43 -17.32 0.30
N PHE A 102 -0.46 -16.95 1.58
CA PHE A 102 0.63 -17.26 2.49
C PHE A 102 0.12 -17.93 3.76
N GLY A 103 0.27 -19.25 3.79
CA GLY A 103 0.25 -20.02 5.03
C GLY A 103 -1.07 -20.05 5.79
N LYS A 104 -1.04 -20.73 6.94
CA LYS A 104 -2.13 -20.77 7.92
C LYS A 104 -2.00 -19.59 8.90
N ALA A 105 -3.05 -19.36 9.68
CA ALA A 105 -3.05 -18.37 10.76
C ALA A 105 -2.00 -18.62 11.87
N GLU A 106 -1.18 -19.66 11.80
CA GLU A 106 -0.13 -19.94 12.77
C GLU A 106 1.27 -19.56 12.26
N ASP A 107 1.40 -19.30 10.95
CA ASP A 107 2.70 -19.09 10.32
C ASP A 107 3.28 -17.70 10.61
N SER A 108 4.62 -17.60 10.64
CA SER A 108 5.29 -16.32 10.81
C SER A 108 4.86 -15.32 9.72
N ILE A 109 4.57 -14.09 10.13
CA ILE A 109 4.23 -13.02 9.20
C ILE A 109 5.39 -12.78 8.23
N PRO A 110 5.18 -12.92 6.91
CA PRO A 110 6.26 -12.85 5.94
C PRO A 110 6.75 -11.42 5.69
N ILE A 111 7.96 -11.32 5.16
CA ILE A 111 8.52 -10.08 4.60
C ILE A 111 8.26 -10.10 3.10
N PHE A 112 7.53 -9.11 2.60
CA PHE A 112 7.36 -8.89 1.17
C PHE A 112 8.39 -7.88 0.69
N LYS A 113 9.01 -8.17 -0.46
CA LYS A 113 10.00 -7.30 -1.08
C LYS A 113 9.71 -7.15 -2.57
N VAL A 114 9.89 -5.93 -3.06
CA VAL A 114 9.79 -5.61 -4.49
C VAL A 114 11.05 -4.87 -4.92
N GLU A 115 11.60 -5.28 -6.05
CA GLU A 115 12.68 -4.59 -6.74
C GLU A 115 12.20 -4.07 -8.08
N SER A 116 12.38 -2.77 -8.31
CA SER A 116 12.31 -2.11 -9.61
C SER A 116 13.65 -2.25 -10.32
N ILE A 117 13.64 -2.86 -11.51
CA ILE A 117 14.85 -3.03 -12.30
C ILE A 117 15.21 -1.74 -13.04
N ASN A 118 14.22 -1.05 -13.64
CA ASN A 118 14.49 0.14 -14.45
C ASN A 118 14.84 1.34 -13.56
N LYS A 119 14.10 1.58 -12.48
CA LYS A 119 14.37 2.66 -11.52
C LYS A 119 15.45 2.30 -10.49
N LYS A 120 15.99 1.07 -10.50
CA LYS A 120 17.05 0.58 -9.60
C LYS A 120 16.75 0.86 -8.12
N SER A 121 15.52 0.60 -7.70
CA SER A 121 15.05 0.87 -6.35
C SER A 121 14.34 -0.35 -5.78
N CYS A 122 14.25 -0.45 -4.46
CA CYS A 122 13.50 -1.52 -3.82
C CYS A 122 12.89 -1.07 -2.51
N PHE A 123 11.86 -1.79 -2.09
CA PHE A 123 11.36 -1.73 -0.72
C PHE A 123 11.14 -3.13 -0.20
N ASP A 124 11.13 -3.24 1.12
CA ASP A 124 10.66 -4.43 1.79
C ASP A 124 9.99 -4.12 3.12
N VAL A 125 8.97 -4.90 3.42
CA VAL A 125 8.10 -4.66 4.55
C VAL A 125 7.61 -5.98 5.13
N LYS A 126 7.56 -6.05 6.45
CA LYS A 126 6.84 -7.12 7.13
C LYS A 126 5.34 -6.89 6.93
N LEU A 127 4.65 -7.89 6.38
CA LEU A 127 3.21 -7.78 6.14
C LEU A 127 2.43 -7.63 7.45
N ASN A 128 1.14 -7.34 7.38
CA ASN A 128 0.30 -7.23 8.59
C ASN A 128 -1.03 -7.93 8.35
N ARG A 129 -1.31 -8.99 9.10
CA ARG A 129 -2.56 -9.76 8.94
C ARG A 129 -3.83 -8.97 9.19
N LYS A 130 -3.75 -7.90 10.00
CA LYS A 130 -4.88 -6.98 10.18
C LYS A 130 -5.21 -6.25 8.86
N TYR A 131 -4.24 -6.08 7.98
CA TYR A 131 -4.33 -5.36 6.72
C TYR A 131 -3.89 -6.26 5.56
N PRO A 132 -4.76 -7.17 5.10
CA PRO A 132 -4.42 -8.16 4.08
C PRO A 132 -4.21 -7.58 2.68
N ILE A 133 -4.52 -6.30 2.49
CA ILE A 133 -4.33 -5.60 1.21
C ILE A 133 -3.15 -4.65 1.34
N LEU A 134 -2.25 -4.69 0.35
CA LEU A 134 -1.14 -3.77 0.22
C LEU A 134 -1.25 -3.01 -1.11
N TYR A 135 -1.47 -1.71 -1.06
CA TYR A 135 -1.34 -0.85 -2.22
C TYR A 135 0.08 -0.32 -2.31
N VAL A 136 0.64 -0.30 -3.51
CA VAL A 136 2.02 0.07 -3.80
C VAL A 136 2.02 1.19 -4.83
N TRP A 137 2.85 2.20 -4.61
CA TRP A 137 3.16 3.28 -5.55
C TRP A 137 4.66 3.43 -5.68
N LEU A 138 5.12 3.64 -6.92
CA LEU A 138 6.50 3.99 -7.22
C LEU A 138 6.51 5.37 -7.90
N ALA A 139 7.10 6.35 -7.24
CA ALA A 139 7.31 7.65 -7.86
C ALA A 139 8.47 7.61 -8.88
N ASP A 140 8.47 8.54 -9.83
CA ASP A 140 9.50 8.60 -10.88
C ASP A 140 10.93 8.69 -10.38
N ASN A 141 11.12 9.28 -9.21
CA ASN A 141 12.41 9.40 -8.54
C ASN A 141 12.83 8.13 -7.77
N GLY A 142 12.12 7.01 -7.93
CA GLY A 142 12.42 5.74 -7.29
C GLY A 142 11.96 5.65 -5.83
N LYS A 143 11.16 6.60 -5.33
CA LYS A 143 10.61 6.53 -3.97
C LYS A 143 9.35 5.68 -3.93
N TRP A 144 9.33 4.77 -2.97
CA TRP A 144 8.20 3.87 -2.72
C TRP A 144 7.27 4.44 -1.66
N THR A 145 5.97 4.31 -1.92
CA THR A 145 4.92 4.49 -0.91
C THR A 145 4.07 3.23 -0.89
N ILE A 146 3.74 2.76 0.31
CA ILE A 146 2.83 1.64 0.50
C ILE A 146 1.69 2.00 1.43
N ARG A 147 0.53 1.38 1.23
CA ARG A 147 -0.63 1.51 2.11
C ARG A 147 -1.17 0.13 2.46
N PHE A 148 -1.21 -0.14 3.76
CA PHE A 148 -1.90 -1.29 4.32
C PHE A 148 -3.38 -0.99 4.47
N SER A 149 -4.24 -1.86 3.93
CA SER A 149 -5.71 -1.73 4.02
C SER A 149 -6.39 -3.05 4.39
N ASN A 150 -7.61 -2.95 4.92
CA ASN A 150 -8.52 -4.09 5.13
C ASN A 150 -9.70 -4.13 4.17
N PHE A 151 -9.79 -3.20 3.21
CA PHE A 151 -10.87 -3.13 2.23
C PHE A 151 -10.37 -2.72 0.85
N ILE A 152 -11.17 -3.06 -0.15
CA ILE A 152 -10.91 -2.76 -1.55
C ILE A 152 -11.66 -1.48 -1.94
N HIS A 153 -10.95 -0.48 -2.46
CA HIS A 153 -11.52 0.70 -3.12
C HIS A 153 -12.27 0.29 -4.41
N SER A 154 -13.60 0.46 -4.46
CA SER A 154 -14.47 0.18 -5.64
C SER A 154 -14.39 1.37 -6.62
N ASP A 155 -14.30 1.25 -7.96
CA ASP A 155 -15.14 0.46 -8.88
C ASP A 155 -14.40 -0.43 -9.90
N ASN A 156 -13.08 -0.28 -10.06
CA ASN A 156 -12.30 -0.99 -11.10
C ASN A 156 -11.89 -2.44 -10.73
N LEU A 157 -12.33 -2.97 -9.57
CA LEU A 157 -11.84 -4.23 -9.00
C LEU A 157 -12.88 -5.35 -8.88
N LYS A 158 -14.11 -5.15 -9.36
CA LYS A 158 -15.11 -6.24 -9.49
C LYS A 158 -14.70 -7.31 -10.51
N ALA A 159 -13.80 -7.00 -11.45
CA ALA A 159 -13.32 -7.93 -12.46
C ALA A 159 -12.37 -9.01 -11.91
N CYS A 160 -11.47 -8.65 -10.99
CA CYS A 160 -10.38 -9.55 -10.54
C CYS A 160 -10.83 -10.69 -9.61
N VAL A 161 -11.97 -10.55 -8.91
CA VAL A 161 -12.50 -11.60 -8.03
C VAL A 161 -13.01 -12.81 -8.83
N ASN A 162 -13.33 -12.62 -10.11
CA ASN A 162 -13.82 -13.68 -10.99
C ASN A 162 -12.70 -14.47 -11.70
N GLU A 163 -11.43 -14.10 -11.52
CA GLU A 163 -10.29 -14.73 -12.22
C GLU A 163 -9.42 -15.66 -11.35
N GLU A 164 -9.87 -16.04 -10.14
CA GLU A 164 -9.19 -17.10 -9.37
C GLU A 164 -9.30 -18.45 -10.10
N LYS A 165 -8.35 -18.75 -10.99
CA LYS A 165 -8.00 -20.12 -11.33
C LYS A 165 -7.23 -20.71 -10.15
N THR A 166 -7.92 -21.56 -9.41
CA THR A 166 -7.34 -22.57 -8.52
C THR A 166 -6.23 -23.34 -9.24
N TYR A 167 -5.04 -23.35 -8.65
CA TYR A 167 -4.01 -24.36 -8.88
C TYR A 167 -4.02 -25.36 -7.73
#